data_AF-A0A9P5XPW1-F1
#
_entry.id   AF-A0A9P5XPW1-F1
#
_cell.length_a   1.000
_cell.length_b   1.000
_cell.length_c   1.000
_cell.angle_alpha   90.00
_cell.angle_beta   90.00
_cell.angle_gamma   90.00
#
_symmetry.space_group_name_H-M   'P 1'
#
loop_
_entity.id
_entity.type
_entity.pdbx_description
1 polymer ?
#
loop_
_entity_poly.entity_id
_entity_poly.type
_entity_poly.pdbx_seq_one_letter_code
_entity_poly.pdbx_strand_id
1 'polypeptide(L)'
;MPPPTYKPYLRENDATLNPYDARVLAVLDRPIGGKDEDGYWVMSSPNALWVPELRWGIRSVYQRLDGRFGYEDRSLWPQHYCAHFEYICCIPRRPEDPKEPLSMLWWNPGPADFVPIAGSSVNLPSLGELAPRPRKKLLKWRDDLVAEVREYQTNHPRNSLLGLLETSMRHAWLRLTLAPMTHKHFTENIPEFQRYCLDIQALLDYLLIYSPRLTLSDSDLSAFPVAEHLMGAVTQNDEVVMQLFKMKIPVWHLRNSLSPACAISFKTTSSP
;
A
#
# COMPACT_ATOMS: atom_id res chain seq x y z
N MET A 1 31.48 -0.99 -7.75
CA MET A 1 31.31 -1.51 -6.38
C MET A 1 30.66 -2.88 -6.48
N PRO A 2 31.15 -3.90 -5.75
CA PRO A 2 30.38 -5.13 -5.62
C PRO A 2 29.04 -4.83 -4.94
N PRO A 3 27.94 -5.49 -5.32
CA PRO A 3 26.66 -5.31 -4.65
C PRO A 3 26.80 -5.70 -3.16
N PRO A 4 26.16 -4.97 -2.24
CA PRO A 4 26.21 -5.31 -0.82
C PRO A 4 25.73 -6.75 -0.65
N THR A 5 26.59 -7.60 -0.08
CA THR A 5 26.27 -8.99 0.21
C THR A 5 25.30 -9.01 1.38
N TYR A 6 24.02 -9.18 1.07
CA TYR A 6 22.95 -9.25 2.07
C TYR A 6 23.09 -10.56 2.86
N LYS A 7 23.40 -10.47 4.15
CA LYS A 7 23.31 -11.60 5.08
C LYS A 7 22.09 -11.38 5.97
N PRO A 8 21.04 -12.24 5.88
CA PRO A 8 19.91 -12.18 6.81
C PRO A 8 20.39 -12.39 8.24
N TYR A 9 19.77 -11.71 9.20
CA TYR A 9 20.06 -11.87 10.62
C TYR A 9 19.29 -13.11 11.13
N LEU A 10 19.92 -14.28 11.00
CA LEU A 10 19.43 -15.53 11.57
C LEU A 10 19.87 -15.65 13.02
N ARG A 11 19.05 -16.24 13.89
CA ARG A 11 19.50 -16.67 15.22
C ARG A 11 20.58 -17.74 15.08
N GLU A 12 21.56 -17.76 15.98
CA GLU A 12 22.54 -18.85 16.03
C GLU A 12 21.81 -20.19 16.20
N ASN A 13 22.05 -21.12 15.27
CA ASN A 13 21.51 -22.49 15.21
C ASN A 13 20.06 -22.69 14.72
N ASP A 14 19.41 -21.70 14.11
CA ASP A 14 18.11 -21.90 13.43
C ASP A 14 18.27 -21.81 11.90
N ALA A 15 17.86 -22.87 11.18
CA ALA A 15 17.90 -22.93 9.72
C ALA A 15 16.63 -22.38 9.07
N THR A 16 15.57 -22.15 9.85
CA THR A 16 14.25 -21.70 9.39
C THR A 16 13.94 -20.31 9.92
N LEU A 17 13.45 -19.45 9.03
CA LEU A 17 13.23 -18.05 9.37
C LEU A 17 11.83 -17.85 9.97
N ASN A 18 11.79 -17.44 11.24
CA ASN A 18 10.58 -17.28 12.03
C ASN A 18 10.07 -15.82 12.04
N PRO A 19 8.83 -15.55 12.49
CA PRO A 19 8.29 -14.19 12.61
C PRO A 19 9.15 -13.23 13.45
N TYR A 20 9.99 -13.80 14.32
CA TYR A 20 10.87 -13.07 15.23
C TYR A 20 12.30 -12.89 14.69
N ASP A 21 12.61 -13.48 13.54
CA ASP A 21 13.88 -13.33 12.87
C ASP A 21 13.82 -12.19 11.86
N ALA A 22 14.97 -11.61 11.52
CA ALA A 22 15.03 -10.46 10.63
C ALA A 22 15.77 -10.84 9.34
N ARG A 23 15.03 -10.91 8.22
CA ARG A 23 15.64 -10.91 6.89
C ARG A 23 16.40 -9.59 6.72
N VAL A 24 15.70 -8.48 6.89
CA VAL A 24 16.28 -7.13 6.82
C VAL A 24 16.25 -6.46 8.18
N LEU A 25 17.27 -5.67 8.47
CA LEU A 25 17.38 -4.83 9.66
C LEU A 25 17.91 -3.44 9.26
N ALA A 26 17.33 -2.39 9.81
CA ALA A 26 17.84 -1.03 9.74
C ALA A 26 17.73 -0.34 11.10
N VAL A 27 18.80 0.35 11.50
CA VAL A 27 18.75 1.35 12.57
C VAL A 27 18.30 2.66 11.94
N LEU A 28 17.33 3.31 12.57
CA LEU A 28 16.83 4.60 12.13
C LEU A 28 17.46 5.66 13.03
N ASP A 29 18.22 6.59 12.42
CA ASP A 29 18.94 7.67 13.08
C ASP A 29 17.99 8.71 13.70
N ARG A 30 17.24 8.30 14.73
CA ARG A 30 16.28 9.12 15.45
C ARG A 30 16.36 8.81 16.94
N PRO A 31 16.70 9.81 17.78
CA PRO A 31 16.72 9.63 19.22
C PRO A 31 15.32 9.36 19.75
N ILE A 32 15.25 8.54 20.78
CA ILE A 32 14.03 8.20 21.50
C ILE A 32 14.08 8.91 22.84
N GLY A 33 13.22 9.91 23.02
CA GLY A 33 13.15 10.69 24.25
C GLY A 33 13.80 12.07 24.16
N GLY A 34 13.64 12.86 25.23
CA GLY A 34 14.25 14.17 25.39
C GLY A 34 15.46 14.10 26.32
N LYS A 35 16.47 14.93 26.03
CA LYS A 35 17.73 15.27 26.74
C LYS A 35 18.58 14.17 27.44
N ASP A 36 18.03 13.09 27.99
CA ASP A 36 18.77 12.16 28.88
C ASP A 36 18.66 10.65 28.51
N GLU A 37 17.99 10.27 27.41
CA GLU A 37 17.94 8.88 26.93
C GLU A 37 18.38 8.77 25.46
N ASP A 38 19.51 8.10 25.20
CA ASP A 38 20.00 7.79 23.86
C ASP A 38 19.39 6.47 23.36
N GLY A 39 18.10 6.51 22.98
CA GLY A 39 17.47 5.38 22.29
C GLY A 39 17.46 5.56 20.77
N TYR A 40 17.34 4.46 20.03
CA TYR A 40 17.20 4.45 18.57
C TYR A 40 16.08 3.52 18.13
N TRP A 41 15.47 3.82 16.99
CA TRP A 41 14.46 2.96 16.39
C TRP A 41 15.11 1.88 15.54
N VAL A 42 14.60 0.66 15.65
CA VAL A 42 15.04 -0.50 14.86
C VAL A 42 13.86 -0.96 14.03
N MET A 43 14.05 -1.04 12.72
CA MET A 43 13.09 -1.66 11.81
C MET A 43 13.64 -3.00 11.34
N SER A 44 12.85 -4.06 11.50
CA SER A 44 13.16 -5.41 11.06
C SER A 44 12.00 -6.02 10.31
N SER A 45 12.27 -6.85 9.30
CA SER A 45 11.21 -7.62 8.63
C SER A 45 11.51 -9.12 8.64
N PRO A 46 10.55 -9.96 9.01
CA PRO A 46 10.69 -11.42 8.89
C PRO A 46 10.43 -11.94 7.48
N ASN A 47 9.80 -11.19 6.58
CA ASN A 47 9.41 -11.74 5.27
C ASN A 47 9.67 -10.83 4.08
N ALA A 48 9.92 -9.53 4.27
CA ALA A 48 10.36 -8.62 3.23
C ALA A 48 11.88 -8.65 3.03
N LEU A 49 12.33 -8.25 1.85
CA LEU A 49 13.74 -8.19 1.43
C LEU A 49 14.31 -6.76 1.37
N TRP A 50 13.50 -5.75 1.68
CA TRP A 50 13.85 -4.34 1.62
C TRP A 50 13.29 -3.58 2.82
N VAL A 51 13.74 -2.34 3.02
CA VAL A 51 13.34 -1.45 4.13
C VAL A 51 12.58 -0.25 3.53
N PRO A 52 11.31 -0.02 3.90
CA PRO A 52 10.58 1.15 3.44
C PRO A 52 11.12 2.44 4.04
N GLU A 53 11.04 3.53 3.28
CA GLU A 53 11.26 4.85 3.81
C GLU A 53 10.07 5.21 4.73
N LEU A 54 10.34 5.35 6.02
CA LEU A 54 9.36 5.81 7.00
C LEU A 54 9.48 7.31 7.22
N ARG A 55 8.36 7.99 7.03
CA ARG A 55 8.21 9.39 7.41
C ARG A 55 7.60 9.42 8.81
N TRP A 56 8.16 10.25 9.70
CA TRP A 56 7.78 10.34 11.10
C TRP A 56 7.07 11.65 11.43
N GLY A 57 6.34 11.67 12.56
CA GLY A 57 5.74 12.88 13.12
C GLY A 57 4.45 13.37 12.45
N ILE A 58 3.91 14.47 12.97
CA ILE A 58 2.74 15.15 12.40
C ILE A 58 3.13 15.72 11.04
N ARG A 59 2.33 15.41 10.01
CA ARG A 59 2.57 15.88 8.65
C ARG A 59 1.33 16.51 8.06
N SER A 60 1.54 17.63 7.38
CA SER A 60 0.52 18.22 6.52
C SER A 60 0.51 17.50 5.19
N VAL A 61 -0.65 16.90 4.85
CA VAL A 61 -0.86 16.17 3.60
C VAL A 61 -1.31 17.17 2.53
N TYR A 62 -0.63 17.18 1.39
CA TYR A 62 -0.99 18.03 0.26
C TYR A 62 -0.97 17.22 -1.03
N GLN A 63 -1.92 17.52 -1.90
CA GLN A 63 -1.92 16.99 -3.26
C GLN A 63 -0.74 17.56 -4.05
N ARG A 64 -0.01 16.69 -4.77
CA ARG A 64 1.14 17.04 -5.59
C ARG A 64 0.71 17.30 -7.04
N LEU A 65 1.67 17.68 -7.89
CA LEU A 65 1.44 17.99 -9.30
C LEU A 65 0.83 16.81 -10.09
N ASP A 66 1.03 15.58 -9.65
CA ASP A 66 0.46 14.37 -10.25
C ASP A 66 -0.91 13.99 -9.66
N GLY A 67 -1.48 14.81 -8.77
CA GLY A 67 -2.75 14.57 -8.10
C GLY A 67 -2.70 13.55 -6.96
N ARG A 68 -1.51 13.03 -6.62
CA ARG A 68 -1.30 12.08 -5.52
C ARG A 68 -0.77 12.78 -4.28
N PHE A 69 -0.69 12.04 -3.18
CA PHE A 69 -0.25 12.60 -1.89
C PHE A 69 1.23 12.38 -1.57
N GLY A 70 2.01 11.83 -2.51
CA GLY A 70 3.43 11.53 -2.28
C GLY A 70 3.61 10.39 -1.28
N TYR A 71 4.45 10.59 -0.26
CA TYR A 71 4.75 9.57 0.77
C TYR A 71 3.54 9.18 1.62
N GLU A 72 2.57 10.08 1.73
CA GLU A 72 1.33 9.87 2.47
C GLU A 72 0.25 9.14 1.64
N ASP A 73 0.53 8.84 0.36
CA ASP A 73 -0.39 8.08 -0.48
C ASP A 73 -0.20 6.58 -0.29
N ARG A 74 -1.21 5.91 0.27
CA ARG A 74 -1.22 4.45 0.49
C ARG A 74 -1.09 3.62 -0.79
N SER A 75 -1.39 4.21 -1.95
CA SER A 75 -1.21 3.54 -3.25
C SER A 75 0.23 3.61 -3.78
N LEU A 76 1.11 4.40 -3.14
CA LEU A 76 2.49 4.60 -3.57
C LEU A 76 3.51 4.03 -2.59
N TRP A 77 3.21 4.10 -1.29
CA TRP A 77 4.15 3.73 -0.24
C TRP A 77 3.49 2.86 0.84
N PRO A 78 4.22 1.91 1.46
CA PRO A 78 3.73 1.19 2.62
C PRO A 78 3.36 2.15 3.75
N GLN A 79 2.25 1.87 4.41
CA GLN A 79 1.74 2.71 5.50
C GLN A 79 1.89 2.01 6.84
N HIS A 80 1.74 2.79 7.91
CA HIS A 80 1.53 2.20 9.22
C HIS A 80 0.24 1.39 9.23
N TYR A 81 0.28 0.21 9.84
CA TYR A 81 -0.90 -0.59 10.08
C TYR A 81 -1.92 0.20 10.89
N CYS A 82 -3.16 0.20 10.42
CA CYS A 82 -4.27 0.90 11.05
C CYS A 82 -5.42 -0.09 11.25
N ALA A 83 -5.85 -0.26 12.49
CA ALA A 83 -7.03 -1.07 12.80
C ALA A 83 -8.26 -0.50 12.07
N HIS A 84 -9.16 -1.37 11.64
CA HIS A 84 -10.31 -1.10 10.77
C HIS A 84 -10.00 -0.77 9.30
N PHE A 85 -8.72 -0.67 8.94
CA PHE A 85 -8.24 -0.49 7.56
C PHE A 85 -7.13 -1.50 7.22
N GLU A 86 -7.27 -2.72 7.74
CA GLU A 86 -6.26 -3.78 7.65
C GLU A 86 -5.91 -4.11 6.19
N TYR A 87 -6.90 -4.06 5.30
CA TYR A 87 -6.75 -4.33 3.88
C TYR A 87 -5.78 -3.40 3.15
N ILE A 88 -5.41 -2.24 3.71
CA ILE A 88 -4.46 -1.32 3.07
C ILE A 88 -3.12 -2.02 2.80
N CYS A 89 -2.72 -2.97 3.65
CA CYS A 89 -1.49 -3.74 3.43
C CYS A 89 -1.55 -4.65 2.18
N CYS A 90 -2.76 -4.97 1.71
CA CYS A 90 -3.03 -5.73 0.49
C CYS A 90 -3.14 -4.86 -0.76
N ILE A 91 -2.93 -3.55 -0.68
CA ILE A 91 -2.83 -2.72 -1.89
C ILE A 91 -1.62 -3.21 -2.70
N PRO A 92 -1.77 -3.52 -4.00
CA PRO A 92 -0.65 -3.97 -4.79
C PRO A 92 0.36 -2.83 -5.01
N ARG A 93 1.62 -3.21 -5.16
CA ARG A 93 2.66 -2.32 -5.68
C ARG A 93 2.38 -2.05 -7.14
N ARG A 94 2.74 -0.84 -7.58
CA ARG A 94 2.72 -0.48 -8.99
C ARG A 94 3.53 -1.53 -9.77
N PRO A 95 2.96 -2.17 -10.80
CA PRO A 95 3.71 -3.12 -11.61
C PRO A 95 4.91 -2.48 -12.30
N GLU A 96 5.97 -3.27 -12.49
CA GLU A 96 7.16 -2.84 -13.23
C GLU A 96 6.87 -2.73 -14.72
N ASP A 97 6.07 -3.65 -15.29
CA ASP A 97 5.67 -3.62 -16.69
C ASP A 97 4.47 -2.67 -16.90
N PRO A 98 4.62 -1.57 -17.65
CA PRO A 98 3.52 -0.66 -17.97
C PRO A 98 2.40 -1.29 -18.82
N LYS A 99 2.64 -2.47 -19.43
CA LYS A 99 1.65 -3.19 -20.23
C LYS A 99 0.68 -4.00 -19.38
N GLU A 100 1.02 -4.28 -18.13
CA GLU A 100 0.10 -4.97 -17.23
C GLU A 100 -1.21 -4.17 -17.06
N PRO A 101 -2.38 -4.83 -17.08
CA PRO A 101 -3.66 -4.13 -16.92
C PRO A 101 -3.74 -3.25 -15.68
N LEU A 102 -3.13 -3.72 -14.58
CA LEU A 102 -3.09 -3.07 -13.27
C LEU A 102 -2.32 -1.74 -13.29
N SER A 103 -1.34 -1.59 -14.20
CA SER A 103 -0.59 -0.33 -14.39
C SER A 103 -1.48 0.87 -14.74
N MET A 104 -2.70 0.62 -15.24
CA MET A 104 -3.69 1.67 -15.47
C MET A 104 -4.12 2.40 -14.17
N LEU A 105 -3.99 1.77 -13.00
CA LEU A 105 -4.32 2.38 -11.71
C LEU A 105 -3.21 3.31 -11.18
N TRP A 106 -2.07 3.40 -11.89
CA TRP A 106 -1.00 4.38 -11.65
C TRP A 106 -0.73 5.27 -12.86
N TRP A 107 -1.59 5.22 -13.87
CA TRP A 107 -1.46 6.04 -15.05
C TRP A 107 -1.85 7.50 -14.75
N ASN A 108 -1.05 8.45 -15.23
CA ASN A 108 -1.33 9.88 -15.12
C ASN A 108 -1.71 10.45 -16.49
N PRO A 109 -2.74 11.30 -16.59
CA PRO A 109 -3.13 11.92 -17.86
C PRO A 109 -2.05 12.86 -18.37
N GLY A 110 -1.73 12.76 -19.67
CA GLY A 110 -0.90 13.73 -20.37
C GLY A 110 -1.74 14.68 -21.23
N PRO A 111 -1.11 15.69 -21.87
CA PRO A 111 -1.82 16.64 -22.73
C PRO A 111 -2.57 15.98 -23.91
N ALA A 112 -2.08 14.84 -24.40
CA ALA A 112 -2.72 14.10 -25.49
C ALA A 112 -4.02 13.37 -25.06
N ASP A 113 -4.24 13.21 -23.76
CA ASP A 113 -5.42 12.56 -23.20
C ASP A 113 -6.55 13.55 -22.91
N PHE A 114 -6.31 14.84 -23.18
CA PHE A 114 -7.26 15.92 -23.05
C PHE A 114 -7.84 16.28 -24.42
N VAL A 115 -9.15 16.14 -24.57
CA VAL A 115 -9.87 16.48 -25.81
C VAL A 115 -10.68 17.76 -25.55
N PRO A 116 -10.24 18.92 -26.05
CA PRO A 116 -10.96 20.18 -25.87
C PRO A 116 -12.36 20.12 -26.48
N ILE A 117 -13.34 20.74 -25.82
CA ILE A 117 -14.70 20.84 -26.37
C ILE A 117 -14.84 22.13 -27.18
N ALA A 118 -15.22 21.97 -28.45
CA ALA A 118 -15.57 23.09 -29.32
C ALA A 118 -17.02 23.55 -29.06
N GLY A 119 -17.27 24.86 -29.22
CA GLY A 119 -18.63 25.40 -29.20
C GLY A 119 -19.29 25.53 -27.82
N SER A 120 -18.51 25.52 -26.74
CA SER A 120 -19.04 25.84 -25.42
C SER A 120 -19.44 27.32 -25.38
N SER A 121 -20.62 27.63 -24.83
CA SER A 121 -21.12 29.01 -24.69
C SER A 121 -20.19 29.90 -23.85
N VAL A 122 -19.28 29.30 -23.09
CA VAL A 122 -18.34 29.99 -22.20
C VAL A 122 -16.98 30.22 -22.89
N ASN A 123 -16.73 29.71 -24.10
CA ASN A 123 -15.47 29.84 -24.85
C ASN A 123 -14.21 29.67 -23.97
N LEU A 124 -14.27 28.81 -22.95
CA LEU A 124 -13.14 28.50 -22.09
C LEU A 124 -12.24 27.51 -22.83
N PRO A 125 -11.04 27.91 -23.31
CA PRO A 125 -10.16 27.03 -24.08
C PRO A 125 -9.63 25.85 -23.25
N SER A 126 -9.82 25.91 -21.93
CA SER A 126 -9.30 24.98 -20.94
C SER A 126 -10.26 23.86 -20.58
N LEU A 127 -11.46 23.77 -21.15
CA LEU A 127 -12.42 22.70 -20.86
C LEU A 127 -12.37 21.60 -21.92
N GLY A 128 -12.35 20.36 -21.45
CA GLY A 128 -12.25 19.18 -22.29
C GLY A 128 -12.78 17.93 -21.63
N GLU A 129 -12.81 16.87 -22.42
CA GLU A 129 -13.13 15.52 -21.98
C GLU A 129 -11.88 14.65 -21.95
N LEU A 130 -11.97 13.55 -21.21
CA LEU A 130 -10.97 12.50 -21.24
C LEU A 130 -11.01 11.77 -22.58
N ALA A 131 -9.85 11.57 -23.20
CA ALA A 131 -9.74 10.86 -24.46
C ALA A 131 -10.40 9.46 -24.41
N PRO A 132 -10.99 8.98 -25.51
CA PRO A 132 -11.77 7.74 -25.50
C PRO A 132 -11.01 6.50 -25.04
N ARG A 133 -9.70 6.42 -25.37
CA ARG A 133 -8.85 5.27 -25.04
C ARG A 133 -8.64 5.09 -23.53
N PRO A 134 -8.07 6.06 -22.78
CA PRO A 134 -7.93 5.92 -21.32
C PRO A 134 -9.30 5.84 -20.63
N ARG A 135 -10.31 6.58 -21.11
CA ARG A 135 -11.69 6.50 -20.60
C ARG A 135 -12.23 5.08 -20.64
N LYS A 136 -12.11 4.39 -21.79
CA LYS A 136 -12.57 2.99 -21.92
C LYS A 136 -11.84 2.03 -20.99
N LYS A 137 -10.55 2.22 -20.75
CA LYS A 137 -9.76 1.38 -19.84
C LYS A 137 -10.17 1.56 -18.38
N LEU A 138 -10.36 2.81 -17.93
CA LEU A 138 -10.83 3.10 -16.57
C LEU A 138 -12.27 2.63 -16.36
N LEU A 139 -13.12 2.79 -17.38
CA LEU A 139 -14.49 2.29 -17.36
C LEU A 139 -14.53 0.77 -17.15
N LYS A 140 -13.66 0.03 -17.85
CA LYS A 140 -13.55 -1.41 -17.67
C LYS A 140 -13.20 -1.77 -16.22
N TRP A 141 -12.21 -1.11 -15.62
CA TRP A 141 -11.85 -1.32 -14.21
C TRP A 141 -13.02 -1.09 -13.25
N ARG A 142 -13.80 -0.03 -13.47
CA ARG A 142 -15.02 0.23 -12.69
C ARG A 142 -16.01 -0.94 -12.81
N ASP A 143 -16.28 -1.37 -14.03
CA ASP A 143 -17.31 -2.38 -14.30
C ASP A 143 -16.92 -3.76 -13.76
N ASP A 144 -15.65 -4.14 -13.94
CA ASP A 144 -15.09 -5.38 -13.41
C ASP A 144 -15.19 -5.39 -11.87
N LEU A 145 -14.76 -4.32 -11.19
CA LEU A 145 -14.85 -4.22 -9.72
C LEU A 145 -16.30 -4.18 -9.21
N VAL A 146 -17.22 -3.51 -9.92
CA VAL A 146 -18.65 -3.53 -9.56
C VAL A 146 -19.22 -4.95 -9.64
N ALA A 147 -18.81 -5.73 -10.64
CA ALA A 147 -19.22 -7.13 -10.75
C ALA A 147 -18.68 -7.97 -9.59
N GLU A 148 -17.40 -7.84 -9.26
CA GLU A 148 -16.76 -8.54 -8.15
C GLU A 148 -17.37 -8.18 -6.79
N VAL A 149 -17.63 -6.89 -6.54
CA VAL A 149 -18.30 -6.44 -5.30
C VAL A 149 -19.69 -7.04 -5.20
N ARG A 150 -20.45 -7.05 -6.30
CA ARG A 150 -21.80 -7.63 -6.32
C ARG A 150 -21.77 -9.13 -6.06
N GLU A 151 -20.82 -9.84 -6.64
CA GLU A 151 -20.61 -11.28 -6.41
C GLU A 151 -20.30 -11.54 -4.93
N TYR A 152 -19.35 -10.79 -4.36
CA TYR A 152 -19.02 -10.88 -2.95
C TYR A 152 -20.26 -10.65 -2.06
N GLN A 153 -20.99 -9.55 -2.27
CA GLN A 153 -22.15 -9.18 -1.45
C GLN A 153 -23.34 -10.14 -1.58
N THR A 154 -23.39 -10.95 -2.65
CA THR A 154 -24.42 -11.98 -2.85
C THR A 154 -24.06 -13.27 -2.12
N ASN A 155 -22.76 -13.62 -2.09
CA ASN A 155 -22.27 -14.88 -1.54
C ASN A 155 -21.80 -14.80 -0.07
N HIS A 156 -21.59 -13.58 0.45
CA HIS A 156 -21.01 -13.35 1.78
C HIS A 156 -21.83 -12.35 2.60
N PRO A 157 -21.62 -12.26 3.93
CA PRO A 157 -22.21 -11.22 4.75
C PRO A 157 -21.93 -9.83 4.20
N ARG A 158 -22.90 -8.92 4.33
CA ARG A 158 -22.75 -7.55 3.85
C ARG A 158 -21.58 -6.86 4.54
N ASN A 159 -20.66 -6.34 3.74
CA ASN A 159 -19.55 -5.51 4.18
C ASN A 159 -19.86 -4.04 3.87
N SER A 160 -20.09 -3.22 4.91
CA SER A 160 -20.47 -1.82 4.78
C SER A 160 -19.36 -0.95 4.20
N LEU A 161 -18.10 -1.24 4.55
CA LEU A 161 -16.94 -0.54 4.00
C LEU A 161 -16.79 -0.79 2.50
N LEU A 162 -16.98 -2.03 2.05
CA LEU A 162 -16.95 -2.37 0.63
C LEU A 162 -18.03 -1.61 -0.15
N GLY A 163 -19.26 -1.54 0.36
CA GLY A 163 -20.33 -0.75 -0.25
C GLY A 163 -20.06 0.76 -0.27
N LEU A 164 -19.41 1.29 0.77
CA LEU A 164 -18.99 2.69 0.81
C LEU A 164 -17.90 3.00 -0.23
N LEU A 165 -16.90 2.12 -0.35
CA LEU A 165 -15.82 2.25 -1.34
C LEU A 165 -16.38 2.16 -2.77
N GLU A 166 -17.26 1.20 -3.05
CA GLU A 166 -17.91 1.05 -4.34
C GLU A 166 -18.72 2.31 -4.72
N THR A 167 -19.52 2.84 -3.78
CA THR A 167 -20.28 4.07 -3.98
C THR A 167 -19.35 5.25 -4.28
N SER A 168 -18.26 5.37 -3.53
CA SER A 168 -17.27 6.44 -3.70
C SER A 168 -16.56 6.35 -5.06
N MET A 169 -16.20 5.14 -5.49
CA MET A 169 -15.64 4.88 -6.84
C MET A 169 -16.63 5.31 -7.93
N ARG A 170 -17.91 4.95 -7.82
CA ARG A 170 -18.94 5.34 -8.78
C ARG A 170 -19.12 6.86 -8.85
N HIS A 171 -19.10 7.55 -7.70
CA HIS A 171 -19.15 9.01 -7.66
C HIS A 171 -17.92 9.67 -8.29
N ALA A 172 -16.72 9.16 -8.01
CA ALA A 172 -15.48 9.62 -8.64
C ALA A 172 -15.54 9.45 -10.17
N TRP A 173 -16.05 8.32 -10.64
CA TRP A 173 -16.26 8.08 -12.07
C TRP A 173 -17.28 9.03 -12.70
N LEU A 174 -18.39 9.30 -12.02
CA LEU A 174 -19.39 10.26 -12.49
C LEU A 174 -18.77 11.66 -12.64
N ARG A 175 -17.96 12.11 -11.67
CA ARG A 175 -17.25 13.40 -11.79
C ARG A 175 -16.38 13.46 -13.04
N LEU A 176 -15.66 12.39 -13.35
CA LEU A 176 -14.79 12.28 -14.54
C LEU A 176 -15.54 12.29 -15.88
N THR A 177 -16.86 12.01 -15.89
CA THR A 177 -17.60 11.76 -17.13
C THR A 177 -18.84 12.62 -17.34
N LEU A 178 -19.38 13.24 -16.29
CA LEU A 178 -20.62 14.00 -16.35
C LEU A 178 -20.43 15.39 -16.95
N ALA A 179 -19.30 16.04 -16.66
CA ALA A 179 -19.04 17.40 -17.09
C ALA A 179 -17.63 17.54 -17.67
N PRO A 180 -17.46 18.39 -18.71
CA PRO A 180 -16.16 18.79 -19.18
C PRO A 180 -15.38 19.49 -18.07
N MET A 181 -14.09 19.22 -17.96
CA MET A 181 -13.25 19.80 -16.91
C MET A 181 -11.89 20.23 -17.46
N THR A 182 -11.11 20.89 -16.61
CA THR A 182 -9.76 21.31 -16.98
C THR A 182 -8.79 20.15 -16.85
N HIS A 183 -7.64 20.24 -17.54
CA HIS A 183 -6.56 19.27 -17.38
C HIS A 183 -6.16 19.10 -15.90
N LYS A 184 -6.11 20.20 -15.14
CA LYS A 184 -5.82 20.16 -13.69
C LYS A 184 -6.83 19.28 -12.94
N HIS A 185 -8.13 19.45 -13.19
CA HIS A 185 -9.15 18.62 -12.56
C HIS A 185 -9.01 17.13 -12.95
N PHE A 186 -8.60 16.80 -14.18
CA PHE A 186 -8.30 15.42 -14.55
C PHE A 186 -7.13 14.86 -13.73
N THR A 187 -6.04 15.63 -13.63
CA THR A 187 -4.88 15.25 -12.81
C THR A 187 -5.27 15.02 -11.35
N GLU A 188 -6.24 15.75 -10.81
CA GLU A 188 -6.70 15.60 -9.43
C GLU A 188 -7.68 14.43 -9.22
N ASN A 189 -8.65 14.25 -10.13
CA ASN A 189 -9.75 13.29 -9.97
C ASN A 189 -9.38 11.86 -10.42
N ILE A 190 -8.47 11.70 -11.39
CA ILE A 190 -8.07 10.36 -11.87
C ILE A 190 -7.39 9.55 -10.75
N PRO A 191 -6.38 10.07 -10.03
CA PRO A 191 -5.79 9.37 -8.89
C PRO A 191 -6.78 9.05 -7.78
N GLU A 192 -7.82 9.87 -7.59
CA GLU A 192 -8.87 9.58 -6.62
C GLU A 192 -9.69 8.36 -7.02
N PHE A 193 -10.16 8.30 -8.27
CA PHE A 193 -10.83 7.11 -8.81
C PHE A 193 -9.94 5.87 -8.72
N GLN A 194 -8.68 5.99 -9.12
CA GLN A 194 -7.71 4.89 -9.07
C GLN A 194 -7.49 4.37 -7.64
N ARG A 195 -7.40 5.25 -6.64
CA ARG A 195 -7.28 4.86 -5.23
C ARG A 195 -8.49 4.04 -4.77
N TYR A 196 -9.71 4.45 -5.12
CA TYR A 196 -10.89 3.65 -4.78
C TYR A 196 -10.89 2.27 -5.46
N CYS A 197 -10.43 2.18 -6.72
CA CYS A 197 -10.28 0.88 -7.37
C CYS A 197 -9.29 -0.02 -6.61
N LEU A 198 -8.13 0.53 -6.23
CA LEU A 198 -7.11 -0.19 -5.46
C LEU A 198 -7.62 -0.60 -4.08
N ASP A 199 -8.39 0.24 -3.39
CA ASP A 199 -8.96 -0.09 -2.09
C ASP A 199 -9.97 -1.23 -2.17
N ILE A 200 -10.85 -1.21 -3.18
CA ILE A 200 -11.85 -2.28 -3.39
C ILE A 200 -11.14 -3.60 -3.67
N GLN A 201 -10.17 -3.60 -4.60
CA GLN A 201 -9.40 -4.79 -4.92
C GLN A 201 -8.66 -5.32 -3.69
N ALA A 202 -7.95 -4.45 -2.97
CA ALA A 202 -7.22 -4.82 -1.76
C ALA A 202 -8.13 -5.35 -0.65
N LEU A 203 -9.32 -4.78 -0.49
CA LEU A 203 -10.31 -5.25 0.49
C LEU A 203 -10.87 -6.62 0.11
N LEU A 204 -11.19 -6.86 -1.17
CA LEU A 204 -11.62 -8.17 -1.65
C LEU A 204 -10.50 -9.21 -1.47
N ASP A 205 -9.27 -8.90 -1.85
CA ASP A 205 -8.11 -9.77 -1.68
C ASP A 205 -7.85 -10.07 -0.20
N TYR A 206 -7.95 -9.06 0.68
CA TYR A 206 -7.82 -9.25 2.11
C TYR A 206 -8.88 -10.22 2.65
N LEU A 207 -10.15 -10.03 2.27
CA LEU A 207 -11.26 -10.85 2.77
C LEU A 207 -11.25 -12.28 2.23
N LEU A 208 -10.92 -12.46 0.94
CA LEU A 208 -11.05 -13.74 0.24
C LEU A 208 -9.77 -14.56 0.21
N ILE A 209 -8.60 -13.91 0.20
CA ILE A 209 -7.32 -14.58 -0.03
C ILE A 209 -6.45 -14.58 1.23
N TYR A 210 -6.29 -13.42 1.87
CA TYR A 210 -5.27 -13.26 2.91
C TYR A 210 -5.79 -13.53 4.33
N SER A 211 -6.94 -12.99 4.71
CA SER A 211 -7.55 -13.22 6.03
C SER A 211 -7.80 -14.70 6.33
N PRO A 212 -8.28 -15.54 5.38
CA PRO A 212 -8.45 -16.98 5.62
C PRO A 212 -7.14 -17.72 5.92
N ARG A 213 -5.97 -17.18 5.57
CA ARG A 213 -4.68 -17.80 5.87
C ARG A 213 -4.37 -17.82 7.36
N LEU A 214 -4.98 -16.96 8.17
CA LEU A 214 -4.78 -16.96 9.63
C LEU A 214 -5.24 -18.26 10.29
N THR A 215 -6.22 -18.95 9.70
CA THR A 215 -6.78 -20.20 10.24
C THR A 215 -6.14 -21.46 9.66
N LEU A 216 -5.21 -21.32 8.71
CA LEU A 216 -4.52 -22.45 8.09
C LEU A 216 -3.45 -23.03 9.03
N SER A 217 -3.14 -24.31 8.84
CA SER A 217 -2.02 -24.96 9.55
C SER A 217 -0.68 -24.48 9.01
N ASP A 218 0.38 -24.56 9.83
CA ASP A 218 1.74 -24.14 9.40
C ASP A 218 2.24 -24.97 8.20
N SER A 219 1.81 -26.23 8.09
CA SER A 219 2.09 -27.09 6.93
C SER A 219 1.48 -26.52 5.65
N ASP A 220 0.21 -26.11 5.69
CA ASP A 220 -0.46 -25.52 4.53
C ASP A 220 0.13 -24.15 4.17
N LEU A 221 0.52 -23.37 5.18
CA LEU A 221 1.15 -22.07 4.99
C LEU A 221 2.53 -22.16 4.32
N SER A 222 3.23 -23.28 4.46
CA SER A 222 4.55 -23.48 3.83
C SER A 222 4.49 -23.49 2.29
N ALA A 223 3.33 -23.81 1.72
CA ALA A 223 3.12 -23.85 0.28
C ALA A 223 3.01 -22.45 -0.36
N PHE A 224 2.74 -21.41 0.43
CA PHE A 224 2.50 -20.06 -0.08
C PHE A 224 3.77 -19.19 0.00
N PRO A 225 4.22 -18.59 -1.13
CA PRO A 225 5.30 -17.62 -1.10
C PRO A 225 4.84 -16.31 -0.45
N VAL A 226 5.81 -15.49 -0.04
CA VAL A 226 5.54 -14.10 0.39
C VAL A 226 4.95 -13.33 -0.79
N ALA A 227 3.85 -12.61 -0.53
CA ALA A 227 3.18 -11.77 -1.51
C ALA A 227 3.96 -10.47 -1.72
N GLU A 228 5.15 -10.57 -2.31
CA GLU A 228 6.06 -9.43 -2.51
C GLU A 228 5.45 -8.34 -3.39
N HIS A 229 4.45 -8.66 -4.21
CA HIS A 229 3.74 -7.68 -5.03
C HIS A 229 2.83 -6.75 -4.22
N LEU A 230 2.65 -6.95 -2.91
CA LEU A 230 1.84 -6.09 -2.06
C LEU A 230 2.66 -4.97 -1.41
N MET A 231 2.01 -3.87 -1.04
CA MET A 231 2.61 -2.78 -0.27
C MET A 231 3.07 -3.24 1.11
N GLY A 232 2.31 -4.12 1.75
CA GLY A 232 2.59 -4.53 3.13
C GLY A 232 2.30 -3.42 4.14
N ALA A 233 2.73 -3.61 5.39
CA ALA A 233 2.53 -2.63 6.44
C ALA A 233 3.66 -2.56 7.45
N VAL A 234 3.83 -1.38 8.04
CA VAL A 234 4.73 -1.13 9.16
C VAL A 234 3.95 -1.11 10.46
N THR A 235 4.41 -1.81 11.50
CA THR A 235 3.72 -1.85 12.80
C THR A 235 4.69 -1.96 13.96
N GLN A 236 4.27 -1.47 15.12
CA GLN A 236 4.96 -1.67 16.40
C GLN A 236 4.33 -2.80 17.23
N ASN A 237 3.20 -3.35 16.78
CA ASN A 237 2.46 -4.39 17.50
C ASN A 237 2.94 -5.78 17.05
N ASP A 238 3.52 -6.53 17.98
CA ASP A 238 4.01 -7.90 17.77
C ASP A 238 2.96 -8.85 17.21
N GLU A 239 1.71 -8.76 17.69
CA GLU A 239 0.62 -9.63 17.26
C GLU A 239 0.30 -9.40 15.77
N VAL A 240 0.28 -8.13 15.35
CA VAL A 240 0.05 -7.75 13.95
C VAL A 240 1.20 -8.26 13.06
N VAL A 241 2.44 -8.21 13.54
CA VAL A 241 3.59 -8.79 12.81
C VAL A 241 3.37 -10.28 12.57
N MET A 242 2.99 -11.03 13.61
CA MET A 242 2.72 -12.45 13.50
C MET A 242 1.57 -12.76 12.53
N GLN A 243 0.47 -11.99 12.62
CA GLN A 243 -0.69 -12.15 11.76
C GLN A 243 -0.32 -11.92 10.29
N LEU A 244 0.31 -10.80 9.96
CA LEU A 244 0.71 -10.48 8.57
C LEU A 244 1.76 -11.45 8.04
N PHE A 245 2.70 -11.89 8.89
CA PHE A 245 3.66 -12.94 8.53
C PHE A 245 2.95 -14.25 8.15
N LYS A 246 1.97 -14.70 8.96
CA LYS A 246 1.15 -15.88 8.65
C LYS A 246 0.35 -15.72 7.36
N MET A 247 -0.22 -14.54 7.11
CA MET A 247 -0.90 -14.25 5.85
C MET A 247 0.04 -14.19 4.63
N LYS A 248 1.37 -14.23 4.84
CA LYS A 248 2.42 -14.03 3.82
C LYS A 248 2.40 -12.62 3.20
N ILE A 249 1.91 -11.62 3.95
CA ILE A 249 1.94 -10.22 3.55
C ILE A 249 3.25 -9.60 4.06
N PRO A 250 3.99 -8.81 3.25
CA PRO A 250 5.18 -8.10 3.71
C PRO A 250 4.90 -7.26 4.95
N VAL A 251 5.69 -7.43 6.01
CA VAL A 251 5.53 -6.69 7.25
C VAL A 251 6.86 -6.20 7.80
N TRP A 252 6.88 -4.96 8.31
CA TRP A 252 8.03 -4.38 8.99
C TRP A 252 7.69 -4.08 10.44
N HIS A 253 8.40 -4.74 11.33
CA HIS A 253 8.31 -4.54 12.76
C HIS A 253 9.22 -3.39 13.18
N LEU A 254 8.63 -2.39 13.79
CA LEU A 254 9.29 -1.19 14.27
C LEU A 254 9.38 -1.24 15.80
N ARG A 255 10.60 -1.22 16.34
CA ARG A 255 10.88 -1.32 17.78
C ARG A 255 11.73 -0.17 18.26
N ASN A 256 11.49 0.23 19.50
CA ASN A 256 12.31 1.17 20.25
C ASN A 256 13.42 0.39 20.99
N SER A 257 14.68 0.80 20.89
CA SER A 257 15.80 0.15 21.60
C SER A 257 15.68 0.18 23.13
N LEU A 258 14.93 1.15 23.68
CA LEU A 258 14.65 1.32 25.11
C LEU A 258 13.46 0.50 25.59
N SER A 259 12.63 -0.03 24.67
CA SER A 259 11.52 -0.92 24.98
C SER A 259 11.91 -2.34 24.59
N PRO A 260 12.66 -3.07 25.44
CA PRO A 260 13.00 -4.45 25.16
C PRO A 260 11.71 -5.28 25.16
N ALA A 261 11.22 -5.64 23.98
CA ALA A 261 10.41 -6.83 23.83
C ALA A 261 11.30 -8.02 24.21
N CYS A 262 11.16 -8.50 25.44
CA CYS A 262 11.75 -9.72 26.00
C CYS A 262 13.21 -10.00 25.57
N ALA A 263 14.17 -9.51 26.37
CA ALA A 263 15.56 -9.99 26.41
C ALA A 263 16.30 -10.12 25.05
N ILE A 264 16.57 -9.02 24.37
CA ILE A 264 17.66 -8.97 23.39
C ILE A 264 18.66 -7.91 23.85
N SER A 265 19.71 -8.34 24.56
CA SER A 265 20.86 -7.46 24.85
C SER A 265 21.76 -7.43 23.61
N PHE A 266 21.82 -6.31 22.91
CA PHE A 266 22.89 -6.08 21.94
C PHE A 266 24.14 -5.68 22.72
N LYS A 267 25.10 -6.60 22.86
CA LYS A 267 26.45 -6.24 23.30
C LYS A 267 27.16 -5.60 22.12
N THR A 268 27.24 -4.27 22.11
CA THR A 268 28.23 -3.58 21.28
C THR A 268 29.60 -3.89 21.88
N THR A 269 30.38 -4.74 21.21
CA THR A 269 31.79 -4.88 21.53
C THR A 269 32.50 -3.61 21.07
N SER A 270 32.61 -2.63 21.95
CA SER A 270 33.68 -1.65 21.85
C SER A 270 34.98 -2.37 22.18
N SER A 271 35.79 -2.64 21.16
CA SER A 271 37.18 -3.03 21.35
C SER A 271 38.00 -1.80 21.78
N PRO A 272 39.01 -1.98 22.65
CA PRO A 272 39.80 -0.89 23.25
C PRO A 272 40.68 -0.12 22.26
#